data_AF-A0A960F8S2-F1
#
_entry.id   AF-A0A960F8S2-F1
#
_cell.length_a   1.000
_cell.length_b   1.000
_cell.length_c   1.000
_cell.angle_alpha   90.00
_cell.angle_beta   90.00
_cell.angle_gamma   90.00
#
_symmetry.space_group_name_H-M   'P 1'
#
loop_
_entity.id
_entity.type
_entity.pdbx_description
1 polymer ?
#
loop_
_entity_poly.entity_id
_entity_poly.type
_entity_poly.pdbx_seq_one_letter_code
_entity_poly.pdbx_strand_id
1 'polypeptide(L)' 'MKVWIDQDLCTGDGLCEEIAPDIFFGQDDGLFYVKESA' A
#
# COMPACT_ATOMS: atom_id res chain seq x y z
N MET A 1 4.47 -6.00 -15.15
CA MET A 1 3.83 -4.74 -14.74
C MET A 1 4.33 -4.43 -13.34
N LYS A 2 4.73 -3.19 -13.04
CA LYS A 2 5.16 -2.78 -11.70
C LYS A 2 4.10 -1.85 -11.10
N VAL A 3 3.73 -2.09 -9.86
CA VAL A 3 2.81 -1.24 -9.08
C VAL A 3 3.61 -0.53 -7.98
N TRP A 4 3.17 0.67 -7.61
CA TRP A 4 3.80 1.49 -6.56
C TRP A 4 2.74 2.41 -5.94
N ILE A 5 3.01 2.91 -4.74
CA ILE A 5 2.20 3.91 -4.04
C ILE A 5 3.00 5.21 -3.99
N ASP A 6 2.37 6.31 -4.39
CA ASP A 6 2.90 7.65 -4.17
C ASP A 6 2.68 8.05 -2.71
N GLN A 7 3.77 8.13 -1.95
CA GLN A 7 3.71 8.39 -0.52
C GLN A 7 3.34 9.84 -0.19
N ASP A 8 3.53 10.78 -1.13
CA ASP A 8 3.10 12.18 -0.93
C ASP A 8 1.58 12.35 -1.10
N LEU A 9 0.92 11.38 -1.76
CA LEU A 9 -0.52 11.38 -2.02
C LEU A 9 -1.29 10.32 -1.22
N CYS A 10 -0.60 9.45 -0.49
CA CYS A 10 -1.24 8.44 0.35
C CYS A 10 -1.88 9.12 1.57
N THR A 11 -3.20 9.02 1.70
CA THR A 11 -3.96 9.62 2.80
C THR A 11 -4.23 8.67 3.96
N GLY A 12 -3.72 7.43 3.90
CA GLY A 12 -3.88 6.43 4.96
C GLY A 12 -5.27 5.77 5.04
N ASP A 13 -6.07 5.83 3.96
CA ASP A 13 -7.47 5.35 3.95
C ASP A 13 -7.61 3.81 3.98
N GLY A 14 -6.59 3.08 3.51
CA GLY A 14 -6.54 1.62 3.59
C GLY A 14 -7.33 0.83 2.54
N LEU A 15 -8.10 1.49 1.65
CA LEU A 15 -8.83 0.81 0.57
C LEU A 15 -7.96 -0.11 -0.30
N CYS A 16 -6.69 0.23 -0.50
CA CYS A 16 -5.77 -0.60 -1.27
C CYS A 16 -5.52 -1.97 -0.62
N GLU A 17 -5.29 -2.01 0.70
CA GLU A 17 -5.14 -3.26 1.45
C GLU A 17 -6.47 -4.02 1.53
N GLU A 18 -7.60 -3.33 1.70
CA GLU A 18 -8.92 -3.98 1.73
C GLU A 18 -9.25 -4.69 0.41
N ILE A 19 -8.95 -4.06 -0.73
CA ILE A 19 -9.27 -4.58 -2.07
C ILE A 19 -8.23 -5.62 -2.53
N ALA A 20 -6.95 -5.41 -2.22
CA ALA A 20 -5.84 -6.23 -2.68
C ALA A 20 -4.82 -6.49 -1.55
N PRO A 21 -5.21 -7.24 -0.51
CA PRO A 21 -4.37 -7.49 0.67
C PRO A 21 -3.11 -8.28 0.33
N ASP A 22 -3.08 -9.03 -0.77
CA ASP A 22 -1.88 -9.76 -1.21
C ASP A 22 -0.82 -8.85 -1.85
N ILE A 23 -1.18 -7.61 -2.16
CA ILE A 23 -0.33 -6.64 -2.85
C ILE A 23 0.04 -5.47 -1.95
N PHE A 24 -0.87 -5.03 -1.08
CA PHE A 24 -0.67 -3.85 -0.25
C PHE A 24 -0.73 -4.18 1.25
N PHE A 25 -0.07 -3.36 2.06
CA PHE A 25 -0.13 -3.42 3.52
C PHE A 25 0.10 -2.05 4.14
N GLY A 26 -0.50 -1.79 5.30
CA GLY A 26 -0.25 -0.59 6.09
C GLY A 26 0.98 -0.73 7.00
N GLN A 27 1.62 0.40 7.33
CA GLN A 27 2.69 0.49 8.32
C GLN A 27 2.35 1.51 9.43
N ASP A 28 3.14 1.51 10.49
CA ASP A 28 2.94 2.37 11.68
C ASP A 28 3.10 3.88 11.42
N ASP A 29 3.53 4.27 10.22
CA ASP A 29 3.61 5.67 9.78
C ASP A 29 2.28 6.20 9.20
N GLY A 30 1.25 5.35 9.14
CA GLY A 30 -0.05 5.69 8.57
C GLY A 30 -0.09 5.65 7.04
N LEU A 31 0.96 5.14 6.40
CA LEU A 31 1.08 5.00 4.95
C LEU A 31 0.97 3.53 4.53
N PHE A 32 0.73 3.34 3.23
CA PHE A 32 0.57 2.03 2.63
C PHE A 32 1.70 1.73 1.64
N TYR A 33 2.06 0.45 1.57
CA TYR A 33 3.22 -0.01 0.82
C TYR A 33 2.87 -1.20 -0.06
N VAL A 34 3.65 -1.38 -1.13
CA VAL A 34 3.56 -2.57 -1.99
C VAL A 34 4.41 -3.68 -1.36
N LYS A 35 3.84 -4.88 -1.21
CA LYS A 35 4.57 -6.07 -0.77
C LYS A 35 5.64 -6.45 -1.79
N GLU A 36 6.86 -6.71 -1.33
CA GLU A 36 7.90 -7.27 -2.19
C GLU A 36 7.52 -8.71 -2.55
N SER A 37 7.53 -9.03 -3.85
CA SER A 37 7.43 -10.42 -4.31
C SER A 37 8.78 -11.08 -4.07
N ALA A 38 8.80 -12.15 -3.25
CA ALA A 38 9.98 -12.99 -3.07
C ALA A 38 10.45 -13.63 -4.39
#